data_AF-C5LXQ6-F1
#
_entry.id   AF-C5LXQ6-F1
#
_cell.length_a   1.000
_cell.length_b   1.000
_cell.length_c   1.000
_cell.angle_alpha   90.00
_cell.angle_beta   90.00
_cell.angle_gamma   90.00
#
_symmetry.space_group_name_H-M   'P 1'
#
loop_
_entity.id
_entity.type
_entity.pdbx_description
1 polymer ?
#
loop_
_entity_poly.entity_id
_entity_poly.type
_entity_poly.pdbx_seq_one_letter_code
_entity_poly.pdbx_strand_id
1 'polypeptide(L)'
;MKSYLSHRFPGLAHYLEHMLFMGSKKYPGENEFETYLSKNGGYSNAYTELEYTCYYFECTVSGFEKAVDMFSGFFTNPLMNPDSSERELEAVESEYRQTLNSDSARLEQLGCYMAEKNHIWKKFTWGNKKSLLQGSDDYSKLREALMQFYDRYYVSGRMRACMVGRMSLDEMEKQL
;
A
#
# COMPACT_ATOMS: atom_id res chain seq x y z
N MET A 1 -10.78 -26.02 -1.16
CA MET A 1 -10.08 -25.30 -0.08
C MET A 1 -9.46 -24.05 -0.71
N LYS A 2 -10.07 -22.87 -0.58
CA LYS A 2 -9.60 -21.65 -1.26
C LYS A 2 -8.36 -21.17 -0.52
N SER A 3 -7.16 -21.48 -1.03
CA SER A 3 -5.92 -20.90 -0.50
C SER A 3 -6.00 -19.39 -0.68
N TYR A 4 -6.10 -18.66 0.42
CA TYR A 4 -6.05 -17.21 0.40
C TYR A 4 -4.68 -16.81 -0.18
N LEU A 5 -4.67 -16.07 -1.29
CA LEU A 5 -3.45 -15.62 -1.99
C LEU A 5 -2.44 -14.95 -1.05
N SER A 6 -2.92 -14.24 -0.02
CA SER A 6 -2.09 -13.62 1.03
C SER A 6 -1.31 -14.62 1.89
N HIS A 7 -1.73 -15.89 1.99
CA HIS A 7 -0.99 -16.89 2.77
C HIS A 7 0.22 -17.40 2.01
N ARG A 8 0.18 -17.30 0.68
CA ARG A 8 1.32 -17.68 -0.16
C ARG A 8 2.40 -16.62 -0.13
N PHE A 9 2.04 -15.34 0.01
CA PHE A 9 2.96 -14.20 0.00
C PHE A 9 2.80 -13.37 1.29
N PRO A 10 3.40 -13.75 2.42
CA PRO A 10 3.37 -12.93 3.64
C PRO A 10 3.99 -11.55 3.37
N GLY A 11 3.26 -10.49 3.75
CA GLY A 11 3.59 -9.10 3.43
C GLY A 11 3.00 -8.55 2.12
N LEU A 12 2.19 -9.32 1.38
CA LEU A 12 1.64 -8.87 0.09
C LEU A 12 0.78 -7.61 0.20
N ALA A 13 0.04 -7.43 1.30
CA ALA A 13 -0.77 -6.24 1.53
C ALA A 13 0.11 -4.98 1.69
N HIS A 14 1.17 -5.09 2.49
CA HIS A 14 2.15 -4.03 2.66
C HIS A 14 2.92 -3.75 1.37
N TYR A 15 3.30 -4.78 0.61
CA TYR A 15 3.94 -4.57 -0.68
C TYR A 15 3.00 -3.91 -1.71
N LEU A 16 1.71 -4.26 -1.71
CA LEU A 16 0.71 -3.58 -2.53
C LEU A 16 0.59 -2.11 -2.16
N GLU A 17 0.70 -1.78 -0.87
CA GLU A 17 0.72 -0.39 -0.40
C GLU A 17 1.76 0.45 -1.12
N HIS A 18 3.01 0.01 -1.13
CA HIS A 18 4.12 0.65 -1.86
C HIS A 18 3.81 0.75 -3.35
N MET A 19 3.35 -0.35 -3.96
CA MET A 19 3.11 -0.40 -5.39
C MET A 19 1.98 0.51 -5.89
N LEU A 20 1.05 0.94 -5.03
CA LEU A 20 0.02 1.90 -5.44
C LEU A 20 0.55 3.32 -5.64
N PHE A 21 1.68 3.68 -5.01
CA PHE A 21 2.35 4.95 -5.25
C PHE A 21 3.08 4.98 -6.61
N MET A 22 3.38 3.82 -7.19
CA MET A 22 4.18 3.67 -8.42
C MET A 22 3.39 3.91 -9.71
N GLY A 23 2.53 4.92 -9.70
CA GLY A 23 1.80 5.39 -10.86
C GLY A 23 0.49 4.67 -11.17
N SER A 24 -0.34 5.38 -11.92
CA SER A 24 -1.64 4.95 -12.41
C SER A 24 -1.76 5.17 -13.91
N LYS A 25 -2.81 4.63 -14.53
CA LYS A 25 -3.03 4.79 -15.98
C LYS A 25 -3.10 6.26 -16.43
N LYS A 26 -3.66 7.15 -15.60
CA LYS A 26 -3.78 8.59 -15.90
C LYS A 26 -2.50 9.36 -15.57
N TYR A 27 -1.76 8.91 -14.55
CA TYR A 27 -0.52 9.52 -14.05
C TYR A 27 0.56 8.45 -13.93
N PRO A 28 1.25 8.10 -15.04
CA PRO A 28 2.12 6.93 -15.10
C PRO A 28 3.50 7.14 -14.46
N GLY A 29 3.86 8.36 -14.08
CA GLY A 29 5.15 8.62 -13.44
C GLY A 29 5.18 8.09 -12.00
N GLU A 30 6.16 7.24 -11.68
CA GLU A 30 6.30 6.59 -10.36
C GLU A 30 6.38 7.58 -9.19
N ASN A 31 7.06 8.72 -9.39
CA ASN A 31 7.20 9.76 -8.36
C ASN A 31 6.32 10.99 -8.65
N GLU A 32 5.38 10.89 -9.58
CA GLU A 32 4.61 12.05 -10.06
C GLU A 32 3.74 12.63 -8.95
N PHE A 33 3.08 11.78 -8.16
CA PHE A 33 2.23 12.21 -7.04
C PHE A 33 3.03 12.91 -5.95
N GLU A 34 4.12 12.29 -5.47
CA GLU A 34 4.98 12.88 -4.44
C GLU A 34 5.63 14.19 -4.91
N THR A 35 6.08 14.24 -6.18
CA THR A 35 6.61 15.48 -6.79
C THR A 35 5.55 16.58 -6.85
N TYR A 36 4.30 16.21 -7.16
CA TYR A 36 3.19 17.15 -7.19
C TYR A 36 2.88 17.71 -5.81
N LEU A 37 2.81 16.86 -4.78
CA LEU A 37 2.56 17.27 -3.41
C LEU A 37 3.66 18.18 -2.88
N SER A 38 4.93 17.81 -3.07
CA SER A 38 6.08 18.61 -2.65
C SER A 38 6.03 20.04 -3.23
N LYS A 39 5.64 20.18 -4.51
CA LYS A 39 5.45 21.49 -5.16
C LYS A 39 4.25 22.29 -4.65
N ASN A 40 3.28 21.61 -4.02
CA ASN A 40 2.06 22.21 -3.49
C ASN A 40 2.03 22.23 -1.96
N GLY A 41 3.20 22.21 -1.32
CA GLY A 41 3.35 22.31 0.14
C GLY A 41 2.73 21.14 0.89
N GLY A 42 2.81 19.95 0.29
CA GLY A 42 2.17 18.73 0.76
C GLY A 42 3.12 17.55 0.91
N TYR A 43 2.57 16.46 1.41
CA TYR A 43 3.25 15.18 1.66
C TYR A 43 2.21 14.06 1.64
N SER A 44 2.64 12.83 1.37
CA SER A 44 1.80 11.64 1.45
C SER A 44 2.47 10.50 2.19
N ASN A 45 1.64 9.63 2.78
CA ASN A 45 2.12 8.38 3.34
C ASN A 45 1.00 7.33 3.35
N ALA A 46 1.37 6.12 3.72
CA ALA A 46 0.45 5.03 3.98
C ALA A 46 0.97 4.14 5.10
N TYR A 47 0.10 3.25 5.58
CA TYR A 47 0.48 2.16 6.47
C TYR A 47 -0.52 1.01 6.37
N THR A 48 -0.02 -0.21 6.56
CA THR A 48 -0.78 -1.46 6.49
C THR A 48 -0.83 -2.11 7.86
N GLU A 49 -2.04 -2.25 8.38
CA GLU A 49 -2.35 -2.94 9.62
C GLU A 49 -2.94 -4.33 9.34
N LEU A 50 -3.28 -5.05 10.41
CA LEU A 50 -3.85 -6.41 10.33
C LEU A 50 -5.12 -6.51 9.47
N GLU A 51 -5.96 -5.47 9.48
CA GLU A 51 -7.30 -5.51 8.88
C GLU A 51 -7.55 -4.40 7.85
N TYR A 52 -6.67 -3.41 7.75
CA TYR A 52 -6.85 -2.27 6.84
C TYR A 52 -5.51 -1.72 6.36
N THR A 53 -5.54 -1.06 5.21
CA THR A 53 -4.46 -0.21 4.72
C THR A 53 -5.00 1.21 4.65
N CYS A 54 -4.25 2.16 5.20
CA CYS A 54 -4.61 3.57 5.20
C CYS A 54 -3.66 4.32 4.27
N TYR A 55 -4.22 5.15 3.40
CA TYR A 55 -3.47 6.05 2.53
C TYR A 55 -3.95 7.47 2.84
N TYR A 56 -3.02 8.42 2.92
CA TYR A 56 -3.37 9.80 3.17
C TYR A 56 -2.36 10.76 2.54
N PHE A 57 -2.82 11.98 2.28
CA PHE A 57 -1.98 13.08 1.85
C PHE A 57 -2.51 14.39 2.44
N GLU A 58 -1.63 15.39 2.45
CA GLU A 58 -1.99 16.78 2.71
C GLU A 58 -1.36 17.66 1.65
N CYS A 59 -1.98 18.79 1.34
CA CYS A 59 -1.43 19.82 0.46
C CYS A 59 -2.14 21.16 0.67
N THR A 60 -1.65 22.20 0.01
CA THR A 60 -2.36 23.49 -0.05
C THR A 60 -3.69 23.38 -0.82
N VAL A 61 -4.64 24.27 -0.50
CA VAL A 61 -5.99 24.31 -1.12
C VAL A 61 -5.90 24.42 -2.65
N SER A 62 -4.93 25.19 -3.18
CA SER A 62 -4.73 25.35 -4.63
C SER A 62 -4.28 24.08 -5.33
N GLY A 63 -3.66 23.14 -4.63
CA GLY A 63 -3.23 21.85 -5.18
C GLY A 63 -4.22 20.71 -4.96
N PHE A 64 -5.29 20.94 -4.19
CA PHE A 64 -6.11 19.87 -3.63
C PHE A 64 -6.88 19.08 -4.69
N GLU A 65 -7.57 19.76 -5.62
CA GLU A 65 -8.38 19.10 -6.66
C GLU A 65 -7.55 18.11 -7.50
N LYS A 66 -6.38 18.54 -7.99
CA LYS A 66 -5.51 17.66 -8.76
C LYS A 66 -4.83 16.60 -7.88
N ALA A 67 -4.54 16.88 -6.62
CA ALA A 67 -4.03 15.86 -5.70
C ALA A 67 -5.06 14.73 -5.49
N VAL A 68 -6.34 15.06 -5.30
CA VAL A 68 -7.43 14.07 -5.20
C VAL A 68 -7.55 13.26 -6.49
N ASP A 69 -7.50 13.91 -7.66
CA ASP A 69 -7.54 13.23 -8.96
C ASP A 69 -6.39 12.22 -9.11
N MET A 70 -5.15 12.62 -8.78
CA MET A 70 -3.98 11.73 -8.81
C MET A 70 -4.12 10.57 -7.80
N PHE A 71 -4.53 10.88 -6.57
CA PHE A 71 -4.72 9.91 -5.50
C PHE A 71 -5.82 8.88 -5.83
N SER A 72 -6.91 9.30 -6.48
CA SER A 72 -7.97 8.41 -6.96
C SER A 72 -7.45 7.37 -7.96
N GLY A 73 -6.36 7.67 -8.67
CA GLY A 73 -5.69 6.76 -9.59
C GLY A 73 -5.21 5.47 -8.93
N PHE A 74 -4.86 5.52 -7.63
CA PHE A 74 -4.39 4.38 -6.85
C PHE A 74 -5.47 3.30 -6.74
N PHE A 75 -6.73 3.74 -6.63
CA PHE A 75 -7.88 2.88 -6.35
C PHE A 75 -8.74 2.55 -7.58
N THR A 76 -8.40 3.11 -8.75
CA THR A 76 -9.16 2.91 -9.99
C THR A 76 -8.37 2.15 -11.04
N ASN A 77 -7.12 2.54 -11.32
CA ASN A 77 -6.30 1.93 -12.38
C ASN A 77 -4.79 2.04 -12.07
N PRO A 78 -4.28 1.45 -10.98
CA PRO A 78 -2.85 1.42 -10.69
C PRO A 78 -2.09 0.60 -11.74
N LEU A 79 -0.87 1.00 -12.08
CA LEU A 79 -0.07 0.29 -13.08
C LEU A 79 0.55 -1.00 -12.55
N MET A 80 1.03 -0.95 -11.30
CA MET A 80 1.88 -2.00 -10.71
C MET A 80 2.98 -2.40 -11.69
N ASN A 81 3.78 -1.41 -12.09
CA ASN A 81 4.77 -1.56 -13.15
C ASN A 81 5.82 -2.63 -12.73
N PRO A 82 6.07 -3.66 -13.57
CA PRO A 82 7.17 -4.59 -13.35
C PRO A 82 8.52 -3.91 -13.08
N ASP A 83 8.80 -2.78 -13.75
CA ASP A 83 10.08 -2.09 -13.64
C ASP A 83 10.31 -1.46 -12.25
N SER A 84 9.23 -1.16 -11.51
CA SER A 84 9.30 -0.66 -10.13
C SER A 84 9.40 -1.79 -9.11
N SER A 85 9.00 -3.01 -9.49
CA SER A 85 8.75 -4.09 -8.53
C SER A 85 9.99 -4.47 -7.72
N GLU A 86 11.16 -4.58 -8.36
CA GLU A 86 12.42 -4.90 -7.66
C GLU A 86 12.81 -3.79 -6.67
N ARG A 87 12.75 -2.52 -7.08
CA ARG A 87 13.12 -1.39 -6.23
C ARG A 87 12.20 -1.24 -5.03
N GLU A 88 10.90 -1.36 -5.22
CA GLU A 88 9.95 -1.30 -4.10
C GLU A 88 10.09 -2.51 -3.18
N LEU A 89 10.51 -3.67 -3.70
CA LEU A 89 10.81 -4.82 -2.86
C LEU A 89 12.08 -4.60 -2.02
N GLU A 90 13.08 -3.89 -2.55
CA GLU A 90 14.24 -3.43 -1.77
C GLU A 90 13.84 -2.44 -0.67
N ALA A 91 12.87 -1.56 -0.93
CA ALA A 91 12.33 -0.64 0.07
C ALA A 91 11.68 -1.41 1.24
N VAL A 92 10.79 -2.37 0.94
CA VAL A 92 10.17 -3.24 1.95
C VAL A 92 11.21 -4.06 2.73
N GLU A 93 12.24 -4.57 2.06
CA GLU A 93 13.37 -5.26 2.72
C GLU A 93 14.13 -4.34 3.67
N SER A 94 14.37 -3.08 3.27
CA SER A 94 15.04 -2.08 4.10
C SER A 94 14.22 -1.74 5.34
N GLU A 95 12.90 -1.53 5.20
CA GLU A 95 11.98 -1.28 6.31
C GLU A 95 11.93 -2.46 7.28
N TYR A 96 11.86 -3.69 6.75
CA TYR A 96 11.92 -4.89 7.57
C TYR A 96 13.23 -4.97 8.36
N ARG A 97 14.37 -4.67 7.76
CA ARG A 97 15.68 -4.66 8.44
C ARG A 97 15.76 -3.61 9.54
N GLN A 98 15.21 -2.42 9.31
CA GLN A 98 15.15 -1.38 10.34
C GLN A 98 14.29 -1.83 11.53
N THR A 99 13.16 -2.48 11.22
CA THR A 99 12.22 -3.03 12.22
C THR A 99 12.84 -4.11 13.11
N LEU A 100 13.85 -4.86 12.65
CA LEU A 100 14.52 -5.90 13.47
C LEU A 100 15.14 -5.35 14.77
N ASN A 101 15.44 -4.06 14.82
CA ASN A 101 16.02 -3.37 15.97
C ASN A 101 14.96 -2.74 16.90
N SER A 102 13.67 -2.89 16.58
CA SER A 102 12.56 -2.35 17.39
C SER A 102 12.02 -3.41 18.35
N ASP A 103 12.15 -3.16 19.66
CA ASP A 103 11.63 -4.08 20.69
C ASP A 103 10.10 -4.21 20.64
N SER A 104 9.37 -3.14 20.30
CA SER A 104 7.92 -3.21 20.14
C SER A 104 7.52 -4.13 18.98
N ALA A 105 8.19 -4.02 17.83
CA ALA A 105 7.92 -4.87 16.68
C ALA A 105 8.32 -6.33 16.94
N ARG A 106 9.42 -6.57 17.67
CA ARG A 106 9.83 -7.91 18.09
C ARG A 106 8.79 -8.55 19.02
N LEU A 107 8.27 -7.77 19.97
CA LEU A 107 7.21 -8.22 20.89
C LEU A 107 5.91 -8.54 20.14
N GLU A 108 5.52 -7.70 19.19
CA GLU A 108 4.37 -7.95 18.32
C GLU A 108 4.55 -9.24 17.53
N GLN A 109 5.69 -9.42 16.87
CA GLN A 109 5.98 -10.62 16.07
C GLN A 109 6.03 -11.89 16.92
N LEU A 110 6.47 -11.80 18.18
CA LEU A 110 6.39 -12.89 19.15
C LEU A 110 4.92 -13.21 19.48
N GLY A 111 4.09 -12.19 19.72
CA GLY A 111 2.64 -12.34 19.89
C GLY A 111 1.99 -13.06 18.70
N CYS A 112 2.28 -12.62 17.48
CA CYS A 112 1.88 -13.30 16.25
C CYS A 112 2.32 -14.77 16.26
N TYR A 113 3.58 -15.05 16.55
CA TYR A 113 4.12 -16.42 16.57
C TYR A 113 3.42 -17.32 17.60
N MET A 114 3.02 -16.77 18.76
CA MET A 114 2.33 -17.49 19.83
C MET A 114 0.84 -17.70 19.56
N ALA A 115 0.24 -17.01 18.58
CA ALA A 115 -1.16 -17.18 18.22
C ALA A 115 -1.48 -18.61 17.73
N GLU A 116 -2.74 -19.01 17.83
CA GLU A 116 -3.23 -20.31 17.36
C GLU A 116 -2.87 -20.61 15.90
N LYS A 117 -2.59 -21.87 15.58
CA LYS A 117 -1.98 -22.30 14.29
C LYS A 117 -2.68 -21.75 13.04
N ASN A 118 -4.00 -21.56 13.11
CA ASN A 118 -4.83 -21.11 11.98
C ASN A 118 -5.37 -19.69 12.16
N HIS A 119 -4.96 -18.97 13.20
CA HIS A 119 -5.42 -17.61 13.46
C HIS A 119 -4.76 -16.62 12.50
N ILE A 120 -5.53 -15.64 12.02
CA ILE A 120 -5.04 -14.65 11.04
C ILE A 120 -3.85 -13.84 11.56
N TRP A 121 -3.80 -13.61 12.88
CA TRP A 121 -2.73 -12.90 13.56
C TRP A 121 -1.39 -13.67 13.58
N LYS A 122 -1.38 -14.98 13.26
CA LYS A 122 -0.12 -15.75 13.18
C LYS A 122 0.74 -15.40 11.97
N LYS A 123 0.21 -14.62 11.03
CA LYS A 123 0.89 -14.27 9.78
C LYS A 123 2.05 -13.31 10.02
N PHE A 124 3.05 -13.40 9.14
CA PHE A 124 4.08 -12.37 9.00
C PHE A 124 3.55 -11.25 8.09
N THR A 125 3.38 -10.06 8.65
CA THR A 125 2.67 -8.94 8.00
C THR A 125 3.60 -7.92 7.35
N TRP A 126 4.82 -7.77 7.86
CA TRP A 126 5.83 -6.85 7.30
C TRP A 126 6.19 -7.19 5.85
N GLY A 127 6.41 -8.47 5.55
CA GLY A 127 7.02 -8.84 4.28
C GLY A 127 8.53 -8.61 4.24
N ASN A 128 9.20 -9.35 3.37
CA ASN A 128 10.59 -9.18 3.00
C ASN A 128 10.85 -9.94 1.70
N LYS A 129 12.07 -9.86 1.15
CA LYS A 129 12.40 -10.61 -0.07
C LYS A 129 12.11 -12.09 0.06
N LYS A 130 12.46 -12.69 1.18
CA LYS A 130 12.26 -14.14 1.40
C LYS A 130 10.78 -14.51 1.35
N SER A 131 9.89 -13.74 1.98
CA SER A 131 8.46 -14.06 2.05
C SER A 131 7.71 -13.73 0.76
N LEU A 132 8.13 -12.68 0.04
CA LEU A 132 7.48 -12.21 -1.18
C LEU A 132 7.99 -12.93 -2.43
N LEU A 133 9.26 -13.30 -2.49
CA LEU A 133 9.83 -14.07 -3.61
C LEU A 133 9.80 -15.58 -3.38
N GLN A 134 9.76 -16.04 -2.13
CA GLN A 134 9.80 -17.47 -1.78
C GLN A 134 11.00 -18.21 -2.41
N GLY A 135 12.13 -17.51 -2.59
CA GLY A 135 13.35 -18.06 -3.21
C GLY A 135 13.32 -18.12 -4.74
N SER A 136 12.38 -17.41 -5.39
CA SER A 136 12.27 -17.27 -6.84
C SER A 136 12.73 -15.89 -7.30
N ASP A 137 13.58 -15.82 -8.33
CA ASP A 137 13.92 -14.54 -8.98
C ASP A 137 12.88 -14.12 -10.04
N ASP A 138 11.82 -14.91 -10.21
CA ASP A 138 10.66 -14.58 -11.07
C ASP A 138 9.61 -13.74 -10.32
N TYR A 139 9.58 -12.45 -10.65
CA TYR A 139 8.62 -11.46 -10.11
C TYR A 139 7.22 -11.58 -10.72
N SER A 140 7.04 -12.34 -11.82
CA SER A 140 5.75 -12.44 -12.53
C SER A 140 4.66 -12.99 -11.62
N LYS A 141 4.98 -13.99 -10.80
CA LYS A 141 4.04 -14.58 -9.83
C LYS A 141 3.68 -13.64 -8.69
N LEU A 142 4.65 -12.84 -8.23
CA LEU A 142 4.41 -11.82 -7.21
C LEU A 142 3.47 -10.74 -7.76
N ARG A 143 3.71 -10.29 -8.99
CA ARG A 143 2.85 -9.34 -9.68
C ARG A 143 1.44 -9.87 -9.92
N GLU A 144 1.31 -11.12 -10.37
CA GLU A 144 0.02 -11.77 -10.52
C GLU A 144 -0.74 -11.81 -9.18
N ALA A 145 -0.04 -12.16 -8.09
CA ALA A 145 -0.62 -12.17 -6.76
C ALA A 145 -1.06 -10.77 -6.28
N LEU A 146 -0.27 -9.73 -6.57
CA LEU A 146 -0.62 -8.33 -6.30
C LEU A 146 -1.92 -7.93 -7.01
N MET A 147 -2.00 -8.17 -8.32
CA MET A 147 -3.19 -7.84 -9.10
C MET A 147 -4.43 -8.56 -8.57
N GLN A 148 -4.33 -9.86 -8.31
CA GLN A 148 -5.44 -10.64 -7.76
C GLN A 148 -5.83 -10.19 -6.35
N PHE A 149 -4.86 -9.74 -5.54
CA PHE A 149 -5.14 -9.19 -4.21
C PHE A 149 -5.89 -7.86 -4.33
N TYR A 150 -5.42 -6.96 -5.19
CA TYR A 150 -6.07 -5.69 -5.45
C TYR A 150 -7.52 -5.88 -5.93
N ASP A 151 -7.73 -6.64 -7.01
CA ASP A 151 -9.06 -6.89 -7.57
C ASP A 151 -10.04 -7.48 -6.54
N ARG A 152 -9.53 -8.26 -5.58
CA ARG A 152 -10.34 -8.91 -4.57
C ARG A 152 -10.69 -8.01 -3.38
N TYR A 153 -9.77 -7.15 -2.95
CA TYR A 153 -9.88 -6.44 -1.68
C TYR A 153 -10.09 -4.93 -1.83
N TYR A 154 -9.58 -4.31 -2.90
CA TYR A 154 -9.72 -2.89 -3.20
C TYR A 154 -11.04 -2.62 -3.92
N VAL A 155 -12.15 -2.89 -3.23
CA VAL A 155 -13.51 -2.66 -3.73
C VAL A 155 -14.18 -1.52 -2.95
N SER A 156 -14.91 -0.66 -3.65
CA SER A 156 -15.52 0.56 -3.09
C SER A 156 -16.40 0.31 -1.86
N GLY A 157 -17.13 -0.81 -1.81
CA GLY A 157 -17.96 -1.19 -0.65
C GLY A 157 -17.19 -1.35 0.68
N ARG A 158 -15.86 -1.52 0.62
CA ARG A 158 -14.96 -1.66 1.78
C ARG A 158 -14.08 -0.43 2.02
N MET A 159 -14.18 0.58 1.17
CA MET A 159 -13.40 1.81 1.29
C MET A 159 -14.16 2.84 2.11
N ARG A 160 -13.42 3.66 2.83
CA ARG A 160 -13.91 4.85 3.52
C ARG A 160 -12.95 5.98 3.20
N ALA A 161 -13.50 7.16 2.91
CA ALA A 161 -12.72 8.36 2.66
C ALA A 161 -13.11 9.43 3.68
N CYS A 162 -12.13 10.23 4.07
CA CYS A 162 -12.32 11.40 4.92
C CYS A 162 -11.58 12.57 4.26
N MET A 163 -12.22 13.73 4.23
CA MET A 163 -11.65 14.95 3.70
C MET A 163 -11.75 16.04 4.77
N VAL A 164 -10.65 16.76 4.99
CA VAL A 164 -10.59 17.86 5.93
C VAL A 164 -9.95 19.05 5.22
N GLY A 165 -10.59 20.21 5.27
CA GLY A 165 -10.10 21.38 4.55
C GLY A 165 -10.91 22.64 4.83
N ARG A 166 -10.50 23.74 4.21
CA ARG A 166 -11.16 25.06 4.34
C ARG A 166 -12.32 25.28 3.37
N MET A 167 -12.51 24.36 2.44
CA MET A 167 -13.60 24.38 1.47
C MET A 167 -14.95 24.18 2.19
N SER A 168 -16.02 24.69 1.59
CA SER A 168 -17.38 24.36 2.00
C SER A 168 -17.68 22.87 1.78
N LEU A 169 -18.71 22.36 2.46
CA LEU A 169 -19.14 20.96 2.28
C LEU A 169 -19.54 20.68 0.81
N ASP A 170 -20.23 21.63 0.16
CA ASP A 170 -20.63 21.51 -1.25
C ASP A 170 -19.43 21.45 -2.21
N GLU A 171 -18.33 22.15 -1.89
CA GLU A 171 -17.10 22.09 -2.66
C GLU A 171 -16.37 20.75 -2.45
N MET A 172 -16.32 20.26 -1.21
CA MET A 172 -15.72 18.97 -0.88
C MET A 172 -16.48 17.80 -1.50
N GLU A 173 -17.81 17.84 -1.51
CA GLU A 173 -18.66 16.79 -2.07
C GLU A 173 -18.42 16.61 -3.58
N LYS A 174 -18.11 17.70 -4.30
CA LYS A 174 -17.77 17.64 -5.75
C LYS A 174 -16.42 16.99 -6.04
N GLN A 175 -15.58 16.79 -5.04
CA GLN A 175 -14.26 16.16 -5.18
C GLN A 175 -14.31 14.63 -4.96
N LEU A 176 -15.45 14.10 -4.47
CA LEU A 176 -15.68 12.66 -4.24
C LEU A 176 -16.36 11.99 -5.44
#